data_AF-A0A4Q3TAM1-F1
#
_entry.id   AF-A0A4Q3TAM1-F1
#
_cell.length_a   1.000
_cell.length_b   1.000
_cell.length_c   1.000
_cell.angle_alpha   90.00
_cell.angle_beta   90.00
_cell.angle_gamma   90.00
#
_symmetry.space_group_name_H-M   'P 1'
#
loop_
_entity.id
_entity.type
_entity.pdbx_description
1 polymer ?
#
loop_
_entity_poly.entity_id
_entity_poly.type
_entity_poly.pdbx_seq_one_letter_code
_entity_poly.pdbx_strand_id
1 'polypeptide(L)' 'LAMQSGATLLPVSCERLPRGRGYRLRIWPPLEGVGDVDKSDMLRAVTRINQAIEAIVLSQPGQYLWAYARYKTPRKDAA' A
#
# COMPACT_ATOMS: atom_id res chain seq x y z
N LEU A 1 3.53 -5.36 12.64
CA LEU A 1 2.15 -5.56 13.12
C LEU A 1 1.53 -6.85 12.59
N ALA A 2 1.13 -6.95 11.32
CA ALA A 2 0.43 -8.16 10.80
C ALA A 2 1.18 -9.48 11.10
N MET A 3 2.49 -9.54 10.83
CA MET A 3 3.33 -10.72 11.14
C MET A 3 3.47 -10.99 12.66
N GLN A 4 3.40 -9.95 13.49
CA GLN A 4 3.53 -10.10 14.95
C GLN A 4 2.22 -10.55 15.59
N SER A 5 1.09 -10.15 15.02
CA SER A 5 -0.24 -10.39 15.57
C SER A 5 -1.03 -11.50 14.87
N GLY A 6 -0.52 -12.00 13.74
CA GLY A 6 -1.26 -12.91 12.86
C GLY A 6 -2.50 -12.28 12.20
N ALA A 7 -2.57 -10.95 12.16
CA ALA A 7 -3.77 -10.25 11.66
C ALA A 7 -3.83 -10.28 10.13
N THR A 8 -5.03 -10.46 9.59
CA THR A 8 -5.30 -10.37 8.15
C THR A 8 -5.01 -8.96 7.63
N LEU A 9 -4.24 -8.87 6.55
CA LEU A 9 -3.94 -7.60 5.89
C LEU A 9 -4.96 -7.32 4.78
N LEU A 10 -5.79 -6.30 4.95
CA LEU A 10 -6.78 -5.85 3.97
C LEU A 10 -6.33 -4.53 3.34
N PRO A 11 -6.01 -4.47 2.03
CA PRO A 11 -5.78 -3.22 1.35
C PRO A 11 -7.07 -2.41 1.25
N VAL A 12 -6.96 -1.09 1.39
CA VAL A 12 -8.11 -0.19 1.31
C VAL A 12 -7.75 1.00 0.43
N SER A 13 -8.67 1.38 -0.46
CA SER A 13 -8.58 2.63 -1.22
C SER A 13 -9.80 3.51 -1.00
N CYS A 14 -9.61 4.81 -1.18
CA CYS A 14 -10.66 5.80 -1.10
C CYS A 14 -10.64 6.65 -2.36
N GLU A 15 -11.77 6.74 -3.06
CA GLU A 15 -11.97 7.55 -4.24
C GLU A 15 -12.82 8.77 -3.87
N ARG A 16 -12.34 9.99 -4.18
CA ARG A 16 -13.16 11.20 -4.06
C ARG A 16 -14.11 11.29 -5.25
N LEU A 17 -15.40 11.38 -4.97
CA LEU A 17 -16.42 11.46 -6.00
C LEU A 17 -16.54 12.89 -6.57
N PRO A 18 -16.89 13.04 -7.86
CA PRO A 18 -17.03 14.35 -8.49
C PRO A 18 -18.03 15.25 -7.78
N ARG A 19 -17.82 16.57 -7.91
CA ARG A 19 -18.78 17.61 -7.47
C ARG A 19 -19.19 17.50 -6.00
N GLY A 20 -18.27 17.08 -5.12
CA GLY A 20 -18.52 17.06 -3.68
C GLY A 20 -19.49 15.99 -3.21
N ARG A 21 -19.76 14.95 -4.01
CA ARG A 21 -20.67 13.85 -3.63
C ARG A 21 -20.09 12.87 -2.60
N GLY A 22 -19.07 13.28 -1.86
CA GLY A 22 -18.40 12.45 -0.85
C GLY A 22 -17.34 11.50 -1.43
N TYR A 23 -17.24 10.32 -0.82
CA TYR A 23 -16.15 9.37 -1.04
C TYR A 23 -16.69 7.95 -1.23
N ARG A 24 -15.96 7.15 -2.02
CA ARG A 24 -16.17 5.71 -2.11
C ARG A 24 -14.99 5.00 -1.45
N LEU A 25 -15.27 4.28 -0.38
CA LEU A 25 -14.31 3.37 0.25
C LEU A 25 -14.40 2.00 -0.45
N ARG A 26 -13.25 1.42 -0.80
CA ARG A 26 -13.14 0.06 -1.31
C ARG A 26 -12.19 -0.73 -0.43
N ILE A 27 -12.70 -1.81 0.15
CA ILE A 27 -11.91 -2.83 0.84
C ILE A 27 -11.60 -3.91 -0.19
N TRP A 28 -10.32 -4.18 -0.39
CA TRP A 28 -9.85 -5.18 -1.35
C TRP A 28 -9.72 -6.55 -0.68
N PRO A 29 -9.67 -7.65 -1.47
CA PRO A 29 -9.43 -8.98 -0.92
C PRO A 29 -8.17 -9.02 -0.03
N PRO A 30 -8.14 -9.92 0.97
CA PRO A 30 -6.97 -10.13 1.81
C PRO A 30 -5.69 -10.35 1.00
N LEU A 31 -4.58 -9.78 1.45
CA LEU A 31 -3.27 -10.12 0.92
C LEU A 31 -2.77 -11.42 1.53
N GLU A 32 -2.66 -12.44 0.69
CA GLU A 32 -2.10 -13.74 1.06
C GLU A 32 -0.58 -13.69 1.18
N GLY A 33 -0.02 -14.57 2.02
CA GLY A 33 1.42 -14.76 2.12
C GLY A 33 2.19 -13.54 2.65
N VAL A 34 1.54 -12.72 3.48
CA VAL A 34 2.14 -11.64 4.29
C VAL A 34 2.15 -11.99 5.79
N GLY A 35 1.15 -12.73 6.27
CA GLY A 35 1.02 -13.14 7.68
C GLY A 35 1.87 -14.36 8.07
N ASP A 36 2.05 -15.31 7.15
CA ASP A 36 2.74 -16.60 7.40
C ASP A 36 4.25 -16.53 7.16
N VAL A 37 4.82 -15.33 7.21
CA VAL A 37 6.16 -15.05 6.72
C VAL A 37 7.10 -14.92 7.92
N ASP A 38 8.16 -15.72 7.95
CA ASP A 38 9.20 -15.57 8.96
C ASP A 38 10.00 -14.27 8.70
N LYS A 39 10.68 -13.71 9.71
CA LYS A 39 11.40 -12.42 9.55
C LYS A 39 12.42 -12.42 8.41
N SER A 40 12.94 -13.59 8.03
CA SER A 40 13.87 -13.78 6.91
C SER A 40 13.27 -13.45 5.55
N ASP A 41 11.94 -13.44 5.41
CA ASP A 41 11.22 -13.24 4.15
C ASP A 41 10.52 -11.86 4.06
N MET A 42 10.93 -10.91 4.89
CA MET A 42 10.39 -9.54 4.93
C MET A 42 10.35 -8.87 3.54
N LEU A 43 11.36 -9.07 2.71
CA LEU A 43 11.41 -8.51 1.36
C LEU A 43 10.23 -9.01 0.51
N ARG A 44 9.89 -10.30 0.58
CA ARG A 44 8.77 -10.89 -0.17
C ARG A 44 7.43 -10.29 0.28
N ALA A 45 7.24 -10.15 1.59
CA ALA A 45 6.03 -9.56 2.17
C ALA A 45 5.86 -8.09 1.70
N VAL A 46 6.93 -7.29 1.77
CA VAL A 46 6.91 -5.89 1.35
C VAL A 46 6.70 -5.77 -0.16
N THR A 47 7.29 -6.63 -0.97
CA THR A 47 7.07 -6.65 -2.43
C THR A 47 5.60 -6.90 -2.76
N ARG A 48 4.95 -7.89 -2.11
CA ARG A 48 3.51 -8.16 -2.29
C ARG A 48 2.64 -6.96 -1.95
N ILE A 49 2.94 -6.27 -0.85
CA ILE A 49 2.23 -5.05 -0.47
C ILE A 49 2.38 -3.97 -1.55
N ASN A 50 3.59 -3.75 -2.08
CA ASN A 50 3.81 -2.76 -3.13
C ASN A 50 3.09 -3.12 -4.44
N GLN A 51 3.07 -4.40 -4.83
CA GLN A 51 2.31 -4.87 -5.99
C GLN A 51 0.80 -4.64 -5.83
N ALA A 52 0.26 -4.83 -4.62
CA ALA A 52 -1.13 -4.53 -4.33
C ALA A 52 -1.42 -3.03 -4.44
N ILE A 53 -0.54 -2.18 -3.89
CA ILE A 53 -0.65 -0.72 -4.02
C ILE A 53 -0.58 -0.31 -5.49
N GLU A 54 0.34 -0.87 -6.27
CA GLU A 54 0.48 -0.61 -7.70
C GLU A 54 -0.82 -0.92 -8.46
N ALA A 55 -1.40 -2.11 -8.26
CA ALA A 55 -2.67 -2.48 -8.88
C ALA A 55 -3.81 -1.51 -8.52
N ILE A 56 -3.88 -1.09 -7.25
CA ILE A 56 -4.88 -0.11 -6.78
C ILE A 56 -4.66 1.24 -7.47
N VAL A 57 -3.42 1.73 -7.52
CA VAL A 57 -3.09 3.01 -8.18
C VAL A 57 -3.44 2.96 -9.66
N LEU A 58 -3.11 1.88 -10.37
CA LEU A 58 -3.45 1.70 -11.78
C LEU A 58 -4.96 1.67 -12.04
N SER A 59 -5.76 1.20 -11.08
CA SER A 59 -7.23 1.21 -11.20
C SER A 59 -7.85 2.62 -11.03
N GLN A 60 -7.15 3.55 -10.38
CA GLN A 60 -7.63 4.90 -10.08
C GLN A 60 -6.48 5.94 -10.02
N PRO A 61 -5.71 6.15 -11.11
CA PRO A 61 -4.46 6.90 -11.07
C PRO A 61 -4.64 8.37 -10.70
N GLY A 62 -5.77 8.97 -11.06
CA GLY A 62 -6.11 10.36 -10.71
C GLY A 62 -6.41 10.58 -9.22
N GLN A 63 -6.54 9.52 -8.42
CA GLN A 63 -6.81 9.60 -6.98
C GLN A 63 -5.55 9.41 -6.12
N TYR A 64 -4.42 9.01 -6.72
CA TYR A 64 -3.17 8.83 -6.00
C TYR A 64 -2.43 10.17 -5.81
N LEU A 65 -1.81 10.35 -4.64
CA LEU A 65 -1.12 11.59 -4.29
C LEU A 65 0.31 11.63 -4.86
N TRP A 66 0.42 11.90 -6.17
CA TRP A 66 1.68 11.94 -6.91
C TRP A 66 2.69 13.00 -6.45
N ALA A 67 2.24 14.02 -5.72
CA ALA A 67 3.12 15.06 -5.19
C ALA A 67 4.14 14.54 -4.15
N TYR A 68 3.89 13.35 -3.58
CA TYR A 68 4.84 12.73 -2.67
C TYR A 68 6.06 12.20 -3.46
N ALA A 69 7.25 12.70 -3.11
CA ALA A 69 8.51 12.33 -3.75
C ALA A 69 9.00 10.92 -3.33
N ARG A 70 8.21 9.88 -3.65
CA ARG A 70 8.39 8.48 -3.22
C ARG A 70 9.76 7.89 -3.60
N TYR A 71 10.31 8.33 -4.71
CA TYR A 71 11.58 7.83 -5.28
C TYR A 71 12.76 8.77 -5.01
N LYS A 72 12.60 9.77 -4.15
CA LYS A 72 13.69 10.63 -3.75
C LYS A 72 14.71 9.82 -2.94
N THR A 73 15.95 9.80 -3.40
CA THR A 73 17.06 9.24 -2.63
C THR A 73 17.28 10.07 -1.36
N PRO A 74 17.42 9.45 -0.17
CA PRO A 74 17.79 10.15 1.05
C PRO A 74 19.07 10.97 0.83
N ARG A 75 19.17 12.14 1.49
CA ARG A 75 20.46 12.85 1.54
C ARG A 75 21.46 11.92 2.24
N LYS A 76 22.65 11.80 1.68
CA LYS A 76 23.76 11.17 2.40
C LYS A 76 24.05 12.04 3.61
N ASP A 77 24.20 11.42 4.78
CA ASP A 77 24.63 12.13 5.98
C ASP A 77 25.96 12.82 5.68
N ALA A 78 26.11 14.07 6.13
CA ALA A 78 27.39 14.76 6.04
C ALA A 78 28.39 14.01 6.95
N ALA A 79 29.50 13.58 6.37
CA ALA A 79 30.60 12.95 7.11
C ALA A 79 31.23 13.92 8.12
#